data_AF-A0A1Q9XMC7-F1
#
_entry.id   AF-A0A1Q9XMC7-F1
#
_cell.length_a   1.000
_cell.length_b   1.000
_cell.length_c   1.000
_cell.angle_alpha   90.00
_cell.angle_beta   90.00
_cell.angle_gamma   90.00
#
_symmetry.space_group_name_H-M   'P 1'
#
loop_
_entity.id
_entity.type
_entity.pdbx_description
1 polymer ?
#
loop_
_entity_poly.entity_id
_entity_poly.type
_entity_poly.pdbx_seq_one_letter_code
_entity_poly.pdbx_strand_id
1 'polypeptide(L)'
;VILDAQLSPYRGSEMRLAETFLGQIPDNSITLFDKGFWGADLLLSVADGVNNRHWLTPARKNLVMEEVERYGEHDRRVRMKVSPQARKRNPALPTHWEVREVSYQSQGRIRSLLTSLPVEDYNAEAVAELYLERWEIELGFRDI
;
A
#
# COMPACT_ATOMS: atom_id res chain seq x y z
N VAL A 1 0.41 19.84 -7.01
CA VAL A 1 -1.06 19.70 -7.21
C VAL A 1 -1.22 18.52 -8.15
N ILE A 2 -1.71 17.36 -7.71
CA ILE A 2 -3.14 17.07 -7.52
C ILE A 2 -3.34 16.25 -6.23
N LEU A 3 -4.36 16.65 -5.46
CA LEU A 3 -4.91 15.93 -4.33
C LEU A 3 -6.28 15.45 -4.77
N ASP A 4 -6.46 14.14 -4.94
CA ASP A 4 -7.80 13.55 -4.94
C ASP A 4 -7.84 12.58 -3.75
N ALA A 5 -8.55 12.99 -2.70
CA ALA A 5 -8.79 12.17 -1.53
C ALA A 5 -10.18 11.55 -1.71
N GLN A 6 -10.25 10.36 -2.30
CA GLN A 6 -11.51 9.63 -2.38
C GLN A 6 -11.70 8.77 -1.14
N LEU A 7 -12.53 9.26 -0.22
CA LEU A 7 -13.00 8.51 0.94
C LEU A 7 -14.18 7.62 0.49
N SER A 8 -13.91 6.36 0.13
CA SER A 8 -14.97 5.38 -0.16
C SER A 8 -15.23 4.48 1.06
N PRO A 9 -16.43 4.46 1.66
CA PRO A 9 -16.76 3.56 2.75
C PRO A 9 -16.82 2.12 2.25
N TYR A 10 -15.79 1.34 2.57
CA TYR A 10 -15.69 -0.07 2.20
C TYR A 10 -16.59 -0.90 3.15
N ARG A 11 -17.87 -1.05 2.78
CA ARG A 11 -18.79 -2.02 3.39
C ARG A 11 -19.65 -2.70 2.34
N GLY A 12 -19.40 -4.00 2.14
CA GLY A 12 -20.41 -5.00 1.75
C GLY A 12 -20.77 -5.15 0.27
N SER A 13 -20.54 -4.14 -0.59
CA SER A 13 -20.80 -4.21 -2.05
C SER A 13 -19.55 -3.91 -2.90
N GLU A 14 -18.40 -4.37 -2.40
CA GLU A 14 -17.04 -3.84 -2.57
C GLU A 14 -16.38 -3.90 -3.97
N MET A 15 -16.76 -4.81 -4.89
CA MET A 15 -15.97 -4.97 -6.14
C MET A 15 -16.22 -3.89 -7.20
N ARG A 16 -17.47 -3.51 -7.47
CA ARG A 16 -17.77 -2.48 -8.50
C ARG A 16 -17.26 -1.09 -8.10
N LEU A 17 -17.27 -0.80 -6.80
CA LEU A 17 -16.75 0.46 -6.28
C LEU A 17 -15.22 0.50 -6.38
N ALA A 18 -14.54 -0.62 -6.07
CA ALA A 18 -13.10 -0.73 -6.25
C ALA A 18 -12.69 -0.62 -7.73
N GLU A 19 -13.39 -1.26 -8.67
CA GLU A 19 -13.08 -1.15 -10.11
C GLU A 19 -13.28 0.27 -10.64
N THR A 20 -14.36 0.94 -10.23
CA THR A 20 -14.62 2.35 -10.62
C THR A 20 -13.54 3.27 -10.06
N PHE A 21 -13.15 3.06 -8.79
CA PHE A 21 -12.08 3.81 -8.15
C PHE A 21 -10.72 3.60 -8.84
N LEU A 22 -10.36 2.35 -9.15
CA LEU A 22 -9.11 2.00 -9.82
C LEU A 22 -8.98 2.65 -11.21
N GLY A 23 -10.11 2.84 -11.91
CA GLY A 23 -10.16 3.53 -13.19
C GLY A 23 -9.97 5.06 -13.10
N GLN A 24 -10.09 5.64 -11.91
CA GLN A 24 -9.94 7.09 -11.69
C GLN A 24 -8.57 7.47 -11.13
N ILE A 25 -7.77 6.50 -10.68
CA ILE A 25 -6.42 6.77 -10.18
C ILE A 25 -5.57 7.34 -11.32
N PRO A 26 -5.07 8.58 -11.20
CA PRO A 26 -4.26 9.21 -12.23
C PRO A 26 -2.96 8.44 -12.48
N ASP A 27 -2.43 8.54 -13.69
CA ASP A 27 -1.07 8.07 -14.01
C ASP A 27 -0.01 8.86 -13.21
N ASN A 28 1.17 8.26 -13.02
CA ASN A 28 2.29 8.89 -12.31
C ASN A 28 1.91 9.36 -10.89
N SER A 29 1.18 8.51 -10.16
CA SER A 29 0.63 8.85 -8.85
C SER A 29 0.95 7.79 -7.81
N ILE A 30 0.87 8.20 -6.54
CA ILE A 30 0.89 7.28 -5.41
C ILE A 30 -0.43 7.39 -4.64
N THR A 31 -1.06 6.25 -4.41
CA THR A 31 -2.29 6.16 -3.61
C THR A 31 -1.95 5.69 -2.19
N LEU A 32 -2.34 6.49 -1.20
CA LEU A 32 -2.18 6.13 0.21
C LEU A 32 -3.42 5.37 0.67
N PHE A 33 -3.22 4.15 1.15
CA PHE A 33 -4.30 3.32 1.67
C PHE A 33 -4.24 3.24 3.19
N ASP A 34 -5.40 3.45 3.81
CA ASP A 34 -5.62 3.11 5.20
C ASP A 34 -5.41 1.61 5.46
N LYS A 35 -5.07 1.28 6.71
CA LYS A 35 -4.84 -0.11 7.17
C LYS A 35 -6.01 -1.06 6.87
N GLY A 36 -7.23 -0.54 6.73
CA GLY A 36 -8.45 -1.27 6.40
C GLY A 36 -8.53 -1.78 4.96
N PHE A 37 -7.76 -1.20 4.04
CA PHE A 37 -7.74 -1.56 2.62
C PHE A 37 -6.58 -2.51 2.33
N TRP A 38 -6.89 -3.81 2.22
CA TRP A 38 -5.90 -4.85 1.99
C TRP A 38 -6.43 -5.92 1.06
N GLY A 39 -5.57 -6.34 0.15
CA GLY A 39 -5.78 -7.51 -0.68
C GLY A 39 -4.80 -7.47 -1.83
N ALA A 40 -4.18 -8.61 -2.14
CA ALA A 40 -3.29 -8.75 -3.28
C ALA A 40 -4.00 -8.28 -4.57
N ASP A 41 -5.28 -8.62 -4.71
CA ASP A 41 -6.13 -8.22 -5.83
C ASP A 41 -6.17 -6.69 -6.04
N LEU A 42 -6.51 -5.94 -4.98
CA LEU A 42 -6.59 -4.48 -5.02
C LEU A 42 -5.21 -3.86 -5.27
N LEU A 43 -4.22 -4.24 -4.47
CA LEU A 43 -2.91 -3.58 -4.46
C LEU A 43 -2.10 -3.89 -5.73
N LEU A 44 -2.20 -5.12 -6.27
CA LEU A 44 -1.61 -5.45 -7.56
C LEU A 44 -2.34 -4.76 -8.71
N SER A 45 -3.65 -4.48 -8.59
CA SER A 45 -4.39 -3.77 -9.64
C SER A 45 -4.07 -2.26 -9.67
N VAL A 46 -3.68 -1.67 -8.54
CA VAL A 46 -3.17 -0.28 -8.49
C VAL A 46 -1.78 -0.21 -9.10
N ALA A 47 -0.88 -1.11 -8.67
CA ALA A 47 0.49 -1.17 -9.14
C ALA A 47 0.56 -1.75 -10.56
N ASP A 48 0.40 -0.88 -11.54
CA ASP A 48 0.58 -1.20 -12.95
C ASP A 48 1.79 -0.43 -13.49
N GLY A 49 2.78 -1.17 -14.01
CA GLY A 49 4.00 -0.62 -14.59
C GLY A 49 3.76 0.21 -15.86
N VAL A 50 2.61 0.09 -16.51
CA VAL A 50 2.28 0.90 -17.71
C VAL A 50 1.96 2.36 -17.34
N ASN A 51 1.21 2.55 -16.26
CA ASN A 51 0.67 3.87 -15.87
C ASN A 51 1.49 4.53 -14.75
N ASN A 52 2.60 3.90 -14.33
CA ASN A 52 3.48 4.38 -13.26
C ASN A 52 2.69 4.74 -11.98
N ARG A 53 1.79 3.84 -11.59
CA ARG A 53 0.93 4.00 -10.41
C ARG A 53 1.49 3.19 -9.25
N HIS A 54 1.56 3.82 -8.09
CA HIS A 54 2.08 3.20 -6.88
C HIS A 54 1.09 3.28 -5.73
N TRP A 55 1.37 2.51 -4.69
CA TRP A 55 0.60 2.56 -3.45
C TRP A 55 1.52 2.50 -2.24
N LEU A 56 1.00 2.99 -1.11
CA LEU A 56 1.64 2.95 0.20
C LEU A 56 0.57 2.72 1.26
N THR A 57 0.82 1.80 2.19
CA THR A 57 -0.13 1.48 3.25
C THR A 57 0.56 1.05 4.54
N PRO A 58 -0.02 1.31 5.73
CA PRO A 58 0.47 0.74 6.97
C PRO A 58 0.37 -0.78 6.98
N ALA A 59 1.44 -1.43 7.43
CA ALA A 59 1.43 -2.87 7.62
C ALA A 59 0.37 -3.29 8.66
N ARG A 60 -0.30 -4.41 8.37
CA ARG A 60 -1.22 -5.05 9.32
C ARG A 60 -0.44 -5.80 10.39
N LYS A 61 -1.08 -5.95 11.55
CA LYS A 61 -0.55 -6.85 12.58
C LYS A 61 -0.63 -8.28 12.06
N ASN A 62 0.33 -9.12 12.44
CA ASN A 62 0.35 -10.55 12.18
C ASN A 62 0.40 -10.93 10.68
N LEU A 63 0.99 -10.09 9.84
CA LEU A 63 1.30 -10.47 8.46
C LEU A 63 2.38 -11.55 8.47
N VAL A 64 2.14 -12.64 7.75
CA VAL A 64 3.14 -13.67 7.50
C VAL A 64 3.89 -13.27 6.24
N MET A 65 5.13 -12.83 6.43
CA MET A 65 6.01 -12.30 5.39
C MET A 65 7.29 -13.12 5.35
N GLU A 66 7.71 -13.49 4.15
CA GLU A 66 9.01 -14.11 3.88
C GLU A 66 9.94 -13.03 3.32
N GLU A 67 11.12 -12.86 3.89
CA GLU A 67 12.10 -11.92 3.35
C GLU A 67 12.71 -12.49 2.07
N VAL A 68 12.62 -11.74 0.98
CA VAL A 68 13.21 -12.10 -0.32
C VAL A 68 14.57 -11.46 -0.48
N GLU A 69 14.68 -10.19 -0.09
CA GLU A 69 15.88 -9.38 -0.24
C GLU A 69 15.87 -8.25 0.78
N ARG A 70 17.05 -7.83 1.24
CA ARG A 70 17.20 -6.73 2.18
C ARG A 70 18.02 -5.62 1.55
N TYR A 71 17.43 -4.43 1.48
CA TYR A 71 18.07 -3.23 0.95
C TYR A 71 18.77 -2.42 2.05
N GLY A 72 18.30 -2.53 3.29
CA GLY A 72 18.89 -1.87 4.46
C GLY A 72 18.31 -2.35 5.79
N GLU A 73 18.68 -1.67 6.87
CA GLU A 73 18.18 -1.99 8.22
C GLU A 73 16.65 -1.89 8.31
N HIS A 74 16.09 -0.86 7.68
CA HIS A 74 14.67 -0.54 7.70
C HIS A 74 13.99 -0.71 6.33
N ASP A 75 14.60 -1.47 5.43
CA ASP A 75 14.16 -1.57 4.04
C ASP A 75 14.40 -2.96 3.47
N ARG A 76 13.33 -3.63 3.05
CA ARG A 76 13.41 -4.98 2.50
C ARG A 76 12.28 -5.28 1.54
N ARG A 77 12.53 -6.22 0.64
CA ARG A 77 11.51 -6.86 -0.19
C ARG A 77 11.01 -8.12 0.50
N VAL A 78 9.69 -8.23 0.62
CA VAL A 78 9.03 -9.36 1.26
C VAL A 78 8.03 -10.01 0.32
N ARG A 79 7.84 -11.33 0.49
CA ARG A 79 6.87 -12.15 -0.22
C ARG A 79 5.77 -12.59 0.73
N MET A 80 4.53 -12.57 0.25
CA MET A 80 3.36 -13.03 0.97
C MET A 80 2.53 -13.98 0.11
N LYS A 81 1.80 -14.90 0.75
CA LYS A 81 0.82 -15.75 0.06
C LYS A 81 -0.42 -14.94 -0.31
N VAL A 82 -0.91 -15.13 -1.54
CA VAL A 82 -2.25 -14.69 -1.90
C VAL A 82 -3.26 -15.68 -1.32
N SER A 83 -4.30 -15.18 -0.66
CA SER A 83 -5.28 -16.05 -0.02
C SER A 83 -6.02 -16.90 -1.06
N PRO A 84 -6.38 -18.17 -0.73
CA PRO A 84 -7.17 -19.01 -1.64
C PRO A 84 -8.50 -18.36 -2.04
N GLN A 85 -9.12 -17.59 -1.12
CA GLN A 85 -10.35 -16.86 -1.40
C GLN A 85 -10.16 -15.77 -2.45
N ALA A 86 -9.06 -15.00 -2.38
CA ALA A 86 -8.74 -14.00 -3.39
C ALA A 86 -8.48 -14.64 -4.75
N ARG A 87 -7.71 -15.74 -4.80
CA ARG A 87 -7.46 -16.49 -6.05
C ARG A 87 -8.71 -17.17 -6.61
N LYS A 88 -9.65 -17.59 -5.77
CA LYS A 88 -10.96 -18.11 -6.22
C LYS A 88 -11.78 -17.02 -6.90
N ARG A 89 -11.70 -15.78 -6.38
CA ARG A 89 -12.42 -14.63 -6.92
C ARG A 89 -11.76 -14.08 -8.18
N ASN A 90 -10.44 -14.02 -8.21
CA ASN A 90 -9.64 -13.63 -9.37
C ASN A 90 -8.58 -14.71 -9.64
N PRO A 91 -8.87 -15.68 -10.53
CA PRO A 91 -7.93 -16.76 -10.87
C PRO A 91 -6.64 -16.31 -11.54
N ALA A 92 -6.58 -15.08 -12.07
CA ALA A 92 -5.37 -14.52 -12.67
C ALA A 92 -4.33 -14.11 -11.62
N LEU A 93 -4.72 -14.05 -10.33
CA LEU A 93 -3.79 -13.69 -9.27
C LEU A 93 -2.69 -14.75 -9.10
N PRO A 94 -1.44 -14.31 -8.86
CA PRO A 94 -0.34 -15.21 -8.59
C PRO A 94 -0.55 -15.94 -7.26
N THR A 95 0.24 -16.98 -7.01
CA THR A 95 0.21 -17.70 -5.72
C THR A 95 0.80 -16.87 -4.59
N HIS A 96 1.78 -16.02 -4.93
CA HIS A 96 2.46 -15.11 -4.04
C HIS A 96 2.60 -13.75 -4.70
N TRP A 97 2.77 -12.74 -3.87
CA TRP A 97 3.00 -11.38 -4.30
C TRP A 97 4.11 -10.80 -3.44
N GLU A 98 4.89 -9.92 -4.05
CA GLU A 98 6.06 -9.31 -3.44
C GLU A 98 5.84 -7.82 -3.34
N VAL A 99 6.26 -7.27 -2.21
CA VAL A 99 6.10 -5.85 -1.87
C VAL A 99 7.35 -5.39 -1.14
N ARG A 100 7.58 -4.08 -1.11
CA ARG A 100 8.62 -3.49 -0.28
C ARG A 100 8.05 -3.15 1.09
N GLU A 101 8.75 -3.55 2.15
CA GLU A 101 8.48 -3.14 3.52
C GLU A 101 9.51 -2.11 3.97
N VAL A 102 9.01 -0.96 4.43
CA VAL A 102 9.81 0.11 5.02
C VAL A 102 9.42 0.24 6.48
N SER A 103 10.39 0.19 7.39
CA SER A 103 10.16 0.42 8.81
C SER A 103 10.56 1.84 9.22
N TYR A 104 9.86 2.42 10.18
CA TYR A 104 10.14 3.76 10.69
C TYR A 104 9.76 3.86 12.17
N GLN A 105 10.40 4.77 12.89
CA GLN A 105 10.09 5.03 14.30
C GLN A 105 9.04 6.13 14.43
N SER A 106 7.97 5.86 15.18
CA SER A 106 6.94 6.85 15.48
C SER A 106 6.46 6.66 16.91
N GLN A 107 6.50 7.74 17.71
CA GLN A 107 6.12 7.74 19.12
C GLN A 107 6.83 6.63 19.93
N GLY A 108 8.14 6.45 19.71
CA GLY A 108 8.93 5.44 20.41
C GLY A 108 8.64 3.98 20.03
N ARG A 109 7.88 3.74 18.94
CA ARG A 109 7.58 2.41 18.43
C ARG A 109 8.00 2.28 16.98
N ILE A 110 8.59 1.13 16.63
CA ILE A 110 8.84 0.76 15.23
C ILE A 110 7.49 0.39 14.60
N ARG A 111 7.21 0.99 13.45
CA ARG A 111 6.06 0.70 12.59
C ARG A 111 6.58 0.30 11.22
N SER A 112 5.75 -0.40 10.46
CA SER A 112 6.07 -0.80 9.08
C SER A 112 5.02 -0.26 8.12
N LEU A 113 5.49 0.13 6.94
CA LEU A 113 4.73 0.46 5.75
C LEU A 113 5.01 -0.61 4.70
N LEU A 114 4.03 -0.85 3.84
CA LEU A 114 4.17 -1.67 2.64
C LEU A 114 3.93 -0.77 1.43
N THR A 115 4.72 -0.96 0.38
CA THR A 115 4.63 -0.14 -0.82
C THR A 115 5.04 -0.88 -2.09
N SER A 116 4.58 -0.37 -3.23
CA SER A 116 5.09 -0.72 -4.57
C SER A 116 6.13 0.28 -5.10
N LEU A 117 6.56 1.26 -4.32
CA LEU A 117 7.62 2.19 -4.75
C LEU A 117 8.97 1.47 -4.91
N PRO A 118 9.65 1.63 -6.06
CA PRO A 118 10.95 1.02 -6.31
C PRO A 118 12.02 1.58 -5.36
N VAL A 119 12.99 0.75 -5.00
CA VAL A 119 14.08 1.13 -4.08
C VAL A 119 15.11 2.02 -4.77
N GLU A 120 15.22 1.88 -6.09
CA GLU A 120 16.15 2.59 -6.95
C GLU A 120 15.84 4.09 -7.01
N ASP A 121 14.55 4.45 -6.95
CA ASP A 121 14.08 5.83 -7.10
C ASP A 121 13.71 6.48 -5.76
N TYR A 122 13.36 5.69 -4.75
CA TYR A 122 12.87 6.18 -3.46
C TYR A 122 13.55 5.46 -2.31
N ASN A 123 14.29 6.18 -1.46
CA ASN A 123 14.89 5.60 -0.26
C ASN A 123 13.84 5.38 0.86
N ALA A 124 14.19 4.59 1.88
CA ALA A 124 13.29 4.26 2.98
C ALA A 124 12.79 5.49 3.77
N GLU A 125 13.65 6.48 3.96
CA GLU A 125 13.32 7.71 4.68
C GLU A 125 12.25 8.51 3.95
N ALA A 126 12.41 8.74 2.65
CA ALA A 126 11.44 9.46 1.81
C ALA A 126 10.07 8.76 1.77
N VAL A 127 10.05 7.41 1.77
CA VAL A 127 8.79 6.64 1.86
C VAL A 127 8.11 6.87 3.21
N ALA A 128 8.87 6.87 4.31
CA ALA A 128 8.33 7.10 5.64
C ALA A 128 7.84 8.53 5.83
N GLU A 129 8.61 9.53 5.38
CA GLU A 129 8.24 10.95 5.40
C GLU A 129 6.94 11.20 4.63
N LEU A 130 6.82 10.66 3.40
CA LEU A 130 5.61 10.77 2.60
C LEU A 130 4.35 10.29 3.34
N TYR A 131 4.46 9.17 4.08
CA TYR A 131 3.35 8.67 4.88
C TYR A 131 3.07 9.56 6.10
N LEU A 132 4.12 10.02 6.78
CA LEU A 132 4.02 10.83 7.99
C LEU A 132 3.39 12.20 7.73
N GLU A 133 3.85 12.93 6.71
CA GLU A 133 3.27 14.24 6.32
C GLU A 133 1.77 14.15 6.11
N ARG A 134 1.33 13.03 5.53
CA ARG A 134 -0.07 12.78 5.17
C ARG A 134 -0.91 12.39 6.38
N TRP A 135 -0.34 11.56 7.25
CA TRP A 135 -0.96 11.21 8.51
C TRP A 135 -1.09 12.41 9.45
N GLU A 136 -0.11 13.32 9.46
CA GLU A 136 -0.18 14.57 10.24
C GLU A 136 -1.32 15.48 9.76
N ILE A 137 -1.54 15.56 8.44
CA ILE A 137 -2.69 16.27 7.88
C ILE A 137 -4.00 15.63 8.37
N GLU A 138 -4.12 14.31 8.31
CA GLU A 138 -5.32 13.58 8.78
C GLU A 138 -5.56 13.72 10.28
N LEU A 139 -4.50 13.77 11.09
CA LEU A 139 -4.61 14.04 12.53
C LEU A 139 -5.00 15.50 12.81
N GLY A 140 -4.48 16.47 12.05
CA GLY A 140 -4.84 17.88 12.19
C GLY A 140 -6.32 18.17 11.95
N PHE A 141 -7.01 17.32 11.17
CA PHE A 141 -8.47 17.37 11.00
C PHE A 141 -9.28 16.68 12.12
N ARG A 142 -8.65 15.94 13.05
CA ARG A 142 -9.35 15.32 14.20
C ARG A 142 -9.46 16.26 15.41
N ASP A 143 -8.71 17.36 15.42
CA ASP A 143 -8.67 18.34 16.52
C ASP A 143 -9.47 19.64 16.23
N ILE A 144 -10.35 19.62 15.22
CA ILE A 144 -11.27 20.74 14.86
C ILE A 144 -12.72 20.32 15.07
#